data_AF-A0A529HVN0-F1
#
_entry.id   AF-A0A529HVN0-F1
#
_cell.length_a   1.000
_cell.length_b   1.000
_cell.length_c   1.000
_cell.angle_alpha   90.00
_cell.angle_beta   90.00
_cell.angle_gamma   90.00
#
_symmetry.space_group_name_H-M   'P 1'
#
loop_
_entity.id
_entity.type
_entity.pdbx_description
1 polymer ?
#
loop_
_entity_poly.entity_id
_entity_poly.type
_entity_poly.pdbx_seq_one_letter_code
_entity_poly.pdbx_strand_id
1 'polypeptide(L)'
;MTDRIETAGLQIARELHDFVAAEAAPGTGIDAEKFWNGFSAIVHDLAPKNRALLAKRDAMQEKLDAWYRQNGAPLDMSTYRAFLEEIGYLVPEGPAFSVSTDNVDPEIAVVAGPQLVVPVMNARYALNAANARWGSLYDALYGTDAIPETGGAEKGKGFNPARGAKVIAWAKDFLDQSVPLTSGKWAGVNGLSFVNGMLRLG
;
A
#
# COMPACT_ATOMS: atom_id res chain seq x y z
N MET A 1 25.32 2.82 25.74
CA MET A 1 24.20 2.60 26.68
C MET A 1 23.05 3.46 26.20
N THR A 2 21.86 2.89 26.03
CA THR A 2 20.68 3.66 25.65
C THR A 2 20.16 4.36 26.91
N ASP A 3 20.16 5.69 26.92
CA ASP A 3 19.58 6.49 28.00
C ASP A 3 18.06 6.26 28.04
N ARG A 4 17.52 6.03 29.25
CA ARG A 4 16.12 5.67 29.45
C ARG A 4 15.48 6.51 30.55
N ILE A 5 14.20 6.79 30.38
CA ILE A 5 13.34 7.47 31.34
C ILE A 5 12.33 6.45 31.86
N GLU A 6 12.18 6.40 33.17
CA GLU A 6 11.11 5.63 33.82
C GLU A 6 9.84 6.48 33.87
N THR A 7 8.76 5.98 33.27
CA THR A 7 7.45 6.63 33.27
C THR A 7 6.34 5.59 33.18
N ALA A 8 5.26 5.76 33.95
CA ALA A 8 4.12 4.84 33.99
C ALA A 8 4.51 3.35 34.17
N GLY A 9 5.61 3.06 34.89
CA GLY A 9 6.13 1.70 35.10
C GLY A 9 6.85 1.09 33.89
N LEU A 10 7.15 1.89 32.85
CA LEU A 10 7.93 1.51 31.68
C LEU A 10 9.30 2.19 31.69
N GLN A 11 10.29 1.59 31.04
CA GLN A 11 11.59 2.20 30.76
C GLN A 11 11.69 2.56 29.27
N ILE A 12 11.42 3.82 28.93
CA ILE A 12 11.34 4.33 27.56
C ILE A 12 12.70 4.95 27.16
N ALA A 13 13.18 4.71 25.95
CA ALA A 13 14.36 5.39 25.44
C ALA A 13 14.13 6.90 25.42
N ARG A 14 15.09 7.70 25.93
CA ARG A 14 14.94 9.16 26.06
C ARG A 14 14.51 9.82 24.74
N GLU A 15 15.14 9.42 23.63
CA GLU A 15 14.82 9.95 22.29
C GLU A 15 13.34 9.81 21.93
N LEU A 16 12.72 8.67 22.23
CA LEU A 16 11.30 8.42 21.95
C LEU A 16 10.41 9.18 22.93
N HIS A 17 10.80 9.21 24.21
CA HIS A 17 10.07 9.95 25.22
C HIS A 17 9.95 11.43 24.86
N ASP A 18 11.09 12.04 24.52
CA ASP A 18 11.19 13.46 24.22
C ASP A 18 10.50 13.79 22.88
N PHE A 19 10.64 12.94 21.86
CA PHE A 19 9.89 13.06 20.60
C PHE A 19 8.37 13.10 20.82
N VAL A 20 7.83 12.18 21.64
CA VAL A 20 6.39 12.16 21.91
C VAL A 20 5.95 13.44 22.62
N ALA A 21 6.69 13.87 23.64
CA ALA A 21 6.33 15.04 24.44
C ALA A 21 6.47 16.37 23.66
N ALA A 22 7.54 16.51 22.86
CA ALA A 22 7.88 17.77 22.21
C ALA A 22 7.33 17.91 20.79
N GLU A 23 7.12 16.81 20.06
CA GLU A 23 6.78 16.84 18.63
C GLU A 23 5.42 16.19 18.33
N ALA A 24 5.14 15.01 18.87
CA ALA A 24 3.95 14.24 18.47
C ALA A 24 2.66 14.63 19.23
N ALA A 25 2.73 14.86 20.54
CA ALA A 25 1.57 15.18 21.37
C ALA A 25 1.00 16.60 21.18
N PRO A 26 1.82 17.67 21.00
CA PRO A 26 1.30 19.02 20.82
C PRO A 26 0.30 19.13 19.67
N GLY A 27 -0.84 19.81 19.91
CA GLY A 27 -1.90 19.99 18.91
C GLY A 27 -2.93 18.85 18.84
N THR A 28 -2.69 17.71 19.50
CA THR A 28 -3.63 16.57 19.52
C THR A 28 -4.74 16.70 20.57
N GLY A 29 -4.54 17.54 21.60
CA GLY A 29 -5.41 17.62 22.78
C GLY A 29 -5.16 16.52 23.82
N ILE A 30 -4.13 15.69 23.64
CA ILE A 30 -3.74 14.63 24.56
C ILE A 30 -2.44 15.03 25.26
N ASP A 31 -2.47 15.04 26.59
CA ASP A 31 -1.27 15.26 27.41
C ASP A 31 -0.32 14.04 27.36
N ALA A 32 0.99 14.30 27.38
CA ALA A 32 2.02 13.27 27.25
C ALA A 32 2.02 12.28 28.42
N GLU A 33 1.78 12.73 29.65
CA GLU A 33 1.67 11.85 30.82
C GLU A 33 0.44 10.94 30.71
N LYS A 34 -0.69 11.51 30.25
CA LYS A 34 -1.91 10.73 29.98
C LYS A 34 -1.67 9.69 28.88
N PHE A 35 -0.94 10.04 27.83
CA PHE A 35 -0.54 9.11 26.77
C PHE A 35 0.30 7.95 27.33
N TRP A 36 1.34 8.23 28.10
CA TRP A 36 2.24 7.19 28.64
C TRP A 36 1.53 6.24 29.61
N ASN A 37 0.65 6.76 30.47
CA ASN A 37 -0.17 5.93 31.35
C ASN A 37 -1.10 5.01 30.56
N GLY A 38 -1.77 5.54 29.53
CA GLY A 38 -2.63 4.73 28.64
C GLY A 38 -1.84 3.67 27.87
N PHE A 39 -0.70 4.05 27.30
CA PHE A 39 0.18 3.11 26.60
C PHE A 39 0.68 1.99 27.52
N SER A 40 1.10 2.32 28.75
CA SER A 40 1.51 1.32 29.73
C SER A 40 0.40 0.34 30.06
N ALA A 41 -0.83 0.80 30.30
CA ALA A 41 -1.97 -0.09 30.55
C ALA A 41 -2.22 -1.05 29.37
N ILE A 42 -2.15 -0.55 28.13
CA ILE A 42 -2.30 -1.36 26.91
C ILE A 42 -1.18 -2.40 26.79
N VAL A 43 0.07 -2.01 27.04
CA VAL A 43 1.22 -2.94 26.99
C VAL A 43 1.04 -4.07 28.02
N HIS A 44 0.65 -3.76 29.25
CA HIS A 44 0.46 -4.76 30.30
C HIS A 44 -0.71 -5.71 30.01
N ASP A 45 -1.81 -5.24 29.42
CA ASP A 45 -2.94 -6.11 29.04
C ASP A 45 -2.66 -6.94 27.77
N LEU A 46 -2.06 -6.34 26.74
CA LEU A 46 -1.98 -6.97 25.42
C LEU A 46 -0.67 -7.70 25.13
N ALA A 47 0.45 -7.33 25.76
CA ALA A 47 1.73 -8.01 25.51
C ALA A 47 1.71 -9.51 25.87
N PRO A 48 1.09 -9.97 26.98
CA PRO A 48 0.96 -11.40 27.28
C PRO A 48 0.15 -12.14 26.20
N LYS A 49 -0.95 -11.55 25.71
CA LYS A 49 -1.78 -12.11 24.63
C LYS A 49 -0.97 -12.22 23.33
N ASN A 50 -0.21 -11.18 22.99
CA ASN A 50 0.66 -11.19 21.80
C ASN A 50 1.72 -12.32 21.88
N ARG A 51 2.40 -12.48 23.02
CA ARG A 51 3.35 -13.60 23.21
C ARG A 51 2.68 -14.97 23.08
N ALA A 52 1.48 -15.13 23.63
CA ALA A 52 0.72 -16.38 23.49
C ALA A 52 0.36 -16.68 22.03
N LEU A 53 0.04 -15.66 21.23
CA LEU A 53 -0.21 -15.82 19.79
C LEU A 53 1.04 -16.26 19.04
N LEU A 54 2.22 -15.74 19.39
CA LEU A 54 3.49 -16.20 18.81
C LEU A 54 3.81 -17.64 19.19
N ALA A 55 3.69 -18.00 20.48
CA ALA A 55 3.87 -19.38 20.94
C ALA A 55 2.90 -20.36 20.25
N LYS A 56 1.67 -19.92 19.95
CA LYS A 56 0.71 -20.71 19.18
C LYS A 56 1.20 -20.98 17.74
N ARG A 57 1.86 -20.01 17.10
CA ARG A 57 2.46 -20.19 15.76
C ARG A 57 3.60 -21.20 15.80
N ASP A 58 4.49 -21.08 16.79
CA ASP A 58 5.61 -22.01 16.96
C ASP A 58 5.11 -23.45 17.18
N ALA A 59 4.14 -23.63 18.09
CA ALA A 59 3.54 -24.93 18.34
C ALA A 59 2.80 -25.51 17.12
N MET A 60 2.18 -24.67 16.27
CA MET A 60 1.62 -25.12 15.01
C MET A 60 2.70 -25.61 14.05
N GLN A 61 3.78 -24.84 13.89
CA GLN A 61 4.88 -25.20 13.00
C GLN A 61 5.57 -26.48 13.46
N GLU A 62 5.78 -26.68 14.76
CA GLU A 62 6.35 -27.91 15.31
C GLU A 62 5.53 -29.16 14.96
N LYS A 63 4.19 -29.05 15.01
CA LYS A 63 3.29 -30.13 14.60
C LYS A 63 3.40 -30.42 13.10
N LEU A 64 3.43 -29.38 12.27
CA LEU A 64 3.63 -29.53 10.82
C LEU A 64 4.96 -30.23 10.54
N ASP A 65 6.05 -29.76 11.14
CA ASP A 65 7.37 -30.34 10.95
C ASP A 65 7.42 -31.81 11.40
N ALA A 66 6.81 -32.14 12.54
CA ALA A 66 6.72 -33.51 13.02
C ALA A 66 5.95 -34.41 12.03
N TRP A 67 4.84 -33.91 11.49
CA TRP A 67 4.07 -34.61 10.47
C TRP A 67 4.91 -34.88 9.22
N TYR A 68 5.62 -33.88 8.69
CA TYR A 68 6.49 -34.04 7.52
C TYR A 68 7.67 -34.98 7.76
N ARG A 69 8.28 -34.96 8.96
CA ARG A 69 9.36 -35.91 9.31
C ARG A 69 8.88 -37.36 9.33
N GLN A 70 7.65 -37.60 9.75
CA GLN A 70 7.08 -38.95 9.86
C GLN A 70 6.51 -39.46 8.53
N ASN A 71 5.90 -38.58 7.72
CA ASN A 71 5.12 -38.97 6.56
C ASN A 71 5.78 -38.60 5.21
N GLY A 72 6.83 -37.76 5.22
CA GLY A 72 7.38 -37.17 4.00
C GLY A 72 6.40 -36.18 3.37
N ALA A 73 6.51 -35.99 2.04
CA ALA A 73 5.57 -35.15 1.31
C ALA A 73 4.17 -35.81 1.25
N PRO A 74 3.07 -35.04 1.41
CA PRO A 74 1.72 -35.58 1.38
C PRO A 74 1.40 -36.18 0.00
N LEU A 75 1.18 -37.49 -0.02
CA LEU A 75 0.68 -38.22 -1.19
C LEU A 75 -0.85 -38.22 -1.26
N ASP A 76 -1.52 -38.06 -0.10
CA ASP A 76 -2.97 -37.95 0.04
C ASP A 76 -3.34 -36.65 0.77
N MET A 77 -3.95 -35.74 0.02
CA MET A 77 -4.36 -34.43 0.53
C MET A 77 -5.57 -34.51 1.46
N SER A 78 -6.37 -35.56 1.40
CA SER A 78 -7.52 -35.73 2.31
C SER A 78 -7.04 -36.01 3.73
N THR A 79 -6.06 -36.90 3.89
CA THR A 79 -5.37 -37.17 5.15
C THR A 79 -4.66 -35.92 5.69
N TYR A 80 -3.95 -35.18 4.83
CA TYR A 80 -3.27 -33.95 5.26
C TYR A 80 -4.26 -32.86 5.71
N ARG A 81 -5.38 -32.68 4.98
CA ARG A 81 -6.44 -31.74 5.37
C ARG A 81 -7.03 -32.10 6.73
N ALA A 82 -7.33 -33.38 6.97
CA ALA A 82 -7.86 -33.84 8.26
C ALA A 82 -6.88 -33.55 9.41
N PHE A 83 -5.58 -33.75 9.20
CA PHE A 83 -4.55 -33.37 10.17
C PHE A 83 -4.53 -31.86 10.46
N LEU A 84 -4.61 -31.01 9.42
CA LEU A 84 -4.65 -29.56 9.61
C LEU A 84 -5.89 -29.10 10.39
N GLU A 85 -7.03 -29.76 10.20
CA GLU A 85 -8.25 -29.52 10.99
C GLU A 85 -8.07 -30.01 12.44
N GLU A 86 -7.49 -31.19 12.65
CA GLU A 86 -7.23 -31.78 13.97
C GLU A 86 -6.35 -30.86 14.85
N ILE A 87 -5.29 -30.29 14.28
CA ILE A 87 -4.40 -29.39 15.02
C ILE A 87 -4.97 -27.97 15.19
N GLY A 88 -6.14 -27.68 14.62
CA GLY A 88 -6.80 -26.38 14.65
C GLY A 88 -6.13 -25.32 13.76
N TYR A 89 -5.39 -25.75 12.74
CA TYR A 89 -4.79 -24.86 11.74
C TYR A 89 -5.84 -24.44 10.72
N LEU A 90 -6.59 -25.41 10.18
CA LEU A 90 -7.82 -25.16 9.43
C LEU A 90 -8.99 -25.14 10.40
N VAL A 91 -9.75 -24.05 10.40
CA VAL A 91 -10.94 -23.87 11.24
C VAL A 91 -12.19 -23.93 10.37
N PRO A 92 -13.36 -24.31 10.94
CA PRO A 92 -14.62 -24.28 10.22
C PRO A 92 -14.91 -22.90 9.65
N GLU A 93 -15.45 -22.86 8.43
CA GLU A 93 -15.93 -21.62 7.83
C GLU A 93 -17.11 -21.07 8.66
N GLY A 94 -17.09 -19.76 8.92
CA GLY A 94 -18.19 -19.08 9.58
C GLY A 94 -19.42 -18.92 8.66
N PRO A 95 -20.59 -18.57 9.20
CA PRO A 95 -21.75 -18.25 8.38
C PRO A 95 -21.48 -17.03 7.49
N ALA A 96 -22.18 -16.94 6.36
CA ALA A 96 -22.12 -15.76 5.50
C ALA A 96 -22.54 -14.50 6.26
N PHE A 97 -21.77 -13.42 6.08
CA PHE A 97 -22.05 -12.11 6.67
C PHE A 97 -21.60 -10.99 5.71
N SER A 98 -22.02 -9.76 6.00
CA SER A 98 -21.50 -8.56 5.34
C SER A 98 -20.73 -7.72 6.35
N VAL A 99 -19.61 -7.12 5.93
CA VAL A 99 -18.85 -6.18 6.75
C VAL A 99 -19.69 -4.92 7.00
N SER A 100 -19.52 -4.29 8.16
CA SER A 100 -20.28 -3.11 8.61
C SER A 100 -19.40 -1.87 8.78
N THR A 101 -18.28 -1.80 8.06
CA THR A 101 -17.29 -0.73 8.21
C THR A 101 -17.79 0.53 7.51
N ASP A 102 -17.96 1.60 8.29
CA ASP A 102 -18.40 2.91 7.81
C ASP A 102 -17.29 3.97 7.95
N ASN A 103 -17.53 5.19 7.45
CA ASN A 103 -16.62 6.34 7.53
C ASN A 103 -15.24 6.10 6.88
N VAL A 104 -15.22 5.37 5.77
CA VAL A 104 -14.01 5.08 4.98
C VAL A 104 -13.87 6.07 3.82
N ASP A 105 -12.67 6.59 3.60
CA ASP A 105 -12.38 7.49 2.48
C ASP A 105 -12.68 6.82 1.11
N PRO A 106 -13.15 7.59 0.11
CA PRO A 106 -13.49 7.07 -1.21
C PRO A 106 -12.34 6.33 -1.91
N GLU A 107 -11.10 6.77 -1.70
CA GLU A 107 -9.87 6.17 -2.21
C GLU A 107 -9.70 4.69 -1.83
N ILE A 108 -10.32 4.26 -0.73
CA ILE A 108 -10.29 2.87 -0.25
C ILE A 108 -11.61 2.18 -0.59
N ALA A 109 -12.74 2.88 -0.39
CA ALA A 109 -14.06 2.26 -0.44
C ALA A 109 -14.61 2.03 -1.86
N VAL A 110 -14.34 2.95 -2.81
CA VAL A 110 -15.04 2.97 -4.10
C VAL A 110 -14.13 3.19 -5.32
N VAL A 111 -12.95 3.78 -5.14
CA VAL A 111 -12.00 4.02 -6.23
C VAL A 111 -11.11 2.80 -6.43
N ALA A 112 -11.20 2.14 -7.58
CA ALA A 112 -10.24 1.13 -7.98
C ALA A 112 -9.00 1.79 -8.61
N GLY A 113 -7.81 1.54 -8.05
CA GLY A 113 -6.57 2.13 -8.58
C GLY A 113 -5.30 1.54 -7.96
N PRO A 114 -4.13 2.00 -8.42
CA PRO A 114 -2.84 1.56 -7.89
C PRO A 114 -2.63 1.98 -6.42
N GLN A 115 -1.91 1.16 -5.66
CA GLN A 115 -1.44 1.48 -4.31
C GLN A 115 0.09 1.41 -4.24
N LEU A 116 0.73 2.50 -3.81
CA LEU A 116 2.18 2.60 -3.69
C LEU A 116 2.65 2.26 -2.27
N VAL A 117 3.75 1.51 -2.16
CA VAL A 117 4.41 1.19 -0.89
C VAL A 117 5.82 1.78 -0.90
N VAL A 118 6.18 2.48 0.17
CA VAL A 118 7.44 3.24 0.26
C VAL A 118 8.01 3.22 1.69
N PRO A 119 9.34 3.20 1.87
CA PRO A 119 9.93 3.28 3.21
C PRO A 119 9.78 4.68 3.82
N VAL A 120 9.02 4.80 4.91
CA VAL A 120 8.78 6.07 5.62
C VAL A 120 10.05 6.73 6.16
N MET A 121 11.10 5.95 6.44
CA MET A 121 12.40 6.48 6.91
C MET A 121 13.15 7.30 5.84
N ASN A 122 12.75 7.25 4.57
CA ASN A 122 13.29 8.11 3.53
C ASN A 122 12.29 9.23 3.18
N ALA A 123 12.53 10.42 3.75
CA ALA A 123 11.64 11.56 3.57
C ALA A 123 11.43 11.95 2.10
N ARG A 124 12.47 11.84 1.25
CA ARG A 124 12.34 12.11 -0.20
C ARG A 124 11.38 11.14 -0.86
N TYR A 125 11.49 9.86 -0.53
CA TYR A 125 10.60 8.85 -1.10
C TYR A 125 9.17 9.00 -0.57
N ALA A 126 8.99 9.30 0.71
CA ALA A 126 7.67 9.58 1.28
C ALA A 126 7.00 10.80 0.60
N LEU A 127 7.73 11.90 0.40
CA LEU A 127 7.21 13.08 -0.31
C LEU A 127 6.85 12.78 -1.76
N ASN A 128 7.73 12.06 -2.48
CA ASN A 128 7.45 11.65 -3.84
C ASN A 128 6.20 10.75 -3.91
N ALA A 129 6.05 9.83 -2.95
CA ALA A 129 4.90 8.93 -2.88
C ALA A 129 3.59 9.68 -2.56
N ALA A 130 3.62 10.61 -1.62
CA ALA A 130 2.46 11.45 -1.30
C ALA A 130 2.01 12.27 -2.53
N ASN A 131 2.96 12.78 -3.31
CA ASN A 131 2.67 13.55 -4.52
C ASN A 131 2.32 12.67 -5.74
N ALA A 132 2.55 11.36 -5.67
CA ALA A 132 2.32 10.44 -6.79
C ALA A 132 0.84 10.16 -7.08
N ARG A 133 -0.10 10.79 -6.36
CA ARG A 133 -1.53 10.76 -6.72
C ARG A 133 -1.76 11.26 -8.15
N TRP A 134 -0.95 12.20 -8.60
CA TRP A 134 -0.96 12.71 -9.98
C TRP A 134 0.43 12.57 -10.58
N GLY A 135 0.51 11.92 -11.74
CA GLY A 135 1.75 11.69 -12.46
C GLY A 135 1.64 12.12 -13.91
N SER A 136 2.75 12.59 -14.47
CA SER A 136 2.84 12.88 -15.90
C SER A 136 2.90 11.57 -16.69
N LEU A 137 1.82 11.26 -17.42
CA LEU A 137 1.78 10.11 -18.33
C LEU A 137 2.86 10.21 -19.42
N TYR A 138 3.17 11.43 -19.87
CA TYR A 138 4.18 11.66 -20.89
C TYR A 138 5.57 11.33 -20.37
N ASP A 139 5.90 11.73 -19.13
CA ASP A 139 7.19 11.39 -18.52
C ASP A 139 7.30 9.89 -18.24
N ALA A 140 6.22 9.25 -17.79
CA ALA A 140 6.17 7.81 -17.58
C ALA A 140 6.43 7.04 -18.88
N LEU A 141 5.78 7.43 -19.99
CA LEU A 141 5.99 6.80 -21.30
C LEU A 141 7.36 7.11 -21.89
N TYR A 142 7.79 8.38 -21.82
CA TYR A 142 9.06 8.81 -22.41
C TYR A 142 10.25 8.22 -21.66
N GLY A 143 10.21 8.19 -20.33
CA GLY A 143 11.33 7.78 -19.47
C GLY A 143 11.54 6.27 -19.37
N THR A 144 10.51 5.47 -19.62
CA THR A 144 10.56 4.00 -19.49
C THR A 144 10.74 3.30 -20.84
N ASP A 145 10.78 1.98 -20.81
CA ASP A 145 10.79 1.10 -22.00
C ASP A 145 9.38 0.82 -22.55
N ALA A 146 8.32 1.38 -21.95
CA ALA A 146 6.95 1.30 -22.46
C ALA A 146 6.82 1.81 -23.91
N ILE A 147 7.67 2.77 -24.30
CA ILE A 147 7.91 3.13 -25.69
C ILE A 147 9.25 2.52 -26.13
N PRO A 148 9.26 1.55 -27.07
CA PRO A 148 10.48 0.92 -27.55
C PRO A 148 11.49 1.92 -28.13
N GLU A 149 12.76 1.74 -27.79
CA GLU A 149 13.89 2.53 -28.27
C GLU A 149 14.38 2.04 -29.64
N THR A 150 13.46 1.95 -30.61
CA THR A 150 13.74 1.50 -31.98
C THR A 150 13.27 2.51 -33.01
N GLY A 151 13.90 2.49 -34.20
CA GLY A 151 13.52 3.35 -35.32
C GLY A 151 13.76 4.84 -35.06
N GLY A 152 14.89 5.20 -34.44
CA GLY A 152 15.24 6.60 -34.16
C GLY A 152 14.55 7.20 -32.93
N ALA A 153 13.89 6.37 -32.10
CA ALA A 153 13.16 6.78 -30.90
C ALA A 153 13.91 6.45 -29.60
N GLU A 154 15.24 6.34 -29.67
CA GLU A 154 16.12 6.13 -28.53
C GLU A 154 16.06 7.33 -27.59
N LYS A 155 16.20 7.07 -26.28
CA LYS A 155 16.41 8.14 -25.30
C LYS A 155 17.81 8.73 -25.48
N GLY A 156 17.91 10.04 -25.34
CA GLY A 156 19.19 10.76 -25.38
C GLY A 156 19.34 11.68 -24.17
N LYS A 157 20.40 12.50 -24.17
CA LYS A 157 20.61 13.53 -23.14
C LYS A 157 19.60 14.68 -23.20
N GLY A 158 18.83 14.78 -24.29
CA GLY A 158 17.81 15.80 -24.51
C GLY A 158 16.55 15.21 -25.12
N PHE A 159 15.62 16.10 -25.47
CA PHE A 159 14.37 15.71 -26.12
C PHE A 159 14.62 15.19 -27.54
N ASN A 160 14.13 13.98 -27.82
CA ASN A 160 14.10 13.37 -29.13
C ASN A 160 12.68 13.52 -29.71
N PRO A 161 12.47 14.38 -30.73
CA PRO A 161 11.16 14.60 -31.33
C PRO A 161 10.51 13.32 -31.89
N ALA A 162 11.29 12.38 -32.42
CA ALA A 162 10.76 11.12 -32.94
C ALA A 162 10.18 10.24 -31.82
N ARG A 163 10.83 10.22 -30.65
CA ARG A 163 10.30 9.56 -29.45
C ARG A 163 9.08 10.30 -28.89
N GLY A 164 9.14 11.63 -28.82
CA GLY A 164 8.03 12.47 -28.37
C GLY A 164 6.75 12.26 -29.20
N ALA A 165 6.89 12.14 -30.51
CA ALA A 165 5.76 11.83 -31.40
C ALA A 165 5.11 10.47 -31.07
N LYS A 166 5.89 9.44 -30.75
CA LYS A 166 5.37 8.13 -30.32
C LYS A 166 4.64 8.20 -28.98
N VAL A 167 5.16 8.98 -28.02
CA VAL A 167 4.49 9.22 -26.73
C VAL A 167 3.14 9.92 -26.92
N ILE A 168 3.09 10.96 -27.75
CA ILE A 168 1.84 11.68 -28.04
C ILE A 168 0.82 10.75 -28.71
N ALA A 169 1.25 9.98 -29.72
CA ALA A 169 0.37 9.02 -30.40
C ALA A 169 -0.24 8.02 -29.40
N TRP A 170 0.60 7.41 -28.55
CA TRP A 170 0.13 6.49 -27.51
C TRP A 170 -0.88 7.16 -26.58
N ALA A 171 -0.59 8.37 -26.09
CA ALA A 171 -1.48 9.08 -25.18
C ALA A 171 -2.82 9.43 -25.82
N LYS A 172 -2.84 9.82 -27.10
CA LYS A 172 -4.07 10.08 -27.85
C LYS A 172 -4.89 8.80 -28.07
N ASP A 173 -4.23 7.68 -28.36
CA ASP A 173 -4.90 6.38 -28.46
C ASP A 173 -5.48 5.92 -27.12
N PHE A 174 -4.80 6.22 -26.00
CA PHE A 174 -5.33 5.99 -24.65
C PHE A 174 -6.57 6.84 -24.35
N LEU A 175 -6.59 8.11 -24.79
CA LEU A 175 -7.78 8.97 -24.68
C LEU A 175 -8.94 8.43 -25.53
N ASP A 176 -8.68 7.93 -26.74
CA ASP A 176 -9.72 7.32 -27.60
C ASP A 176 -10.37 6.09 -26.95
N GLN A 177 -9.65 5.37 -26.09
CA GLN A 177 -10.16 4.20 -25.37
C GLN A 177 -10.87 4.58 -24.06
N SER A 178 -10.35 5.58 -23.34
CA SER A 178 -10.81 5.92 -21.99
C SER A 178 -11.94 6.94 -21.97
N VAL A 179 -11.88 7.91 -22.90
CA VAL A 179 -12.83 9.02 -23.03
C VAL A 179 -13.13 9.26 -24.52
N PRO A 180 -13.82 8.31 -25.18
CA PRO A 180 -14.04 8.34 -26.63
C PRO A 180 -14.83 9.57 -27.06
N LEU A 181 -14.48 10.12 -28.23
CA LEU A 181 -15.24 11.18 -28.87
C LEU A 181 -16.51 10.62 -29.52
N THR A 182 -17.58 11.42 -29.57
CA THR A 182 -18.81 11.04 -30.28
C THR A 182 -18.54 10.74 -31.77
N SER A 183 -17.60 11.47 -32.38
CA SER A 183 -17.09 11.22 -33.72
C SER A 183 -15.63 11.63 -33.81
N GLY A 184 -14.88 11.00 -34.72
CA GLY A 184 -13.46 11.27 -34.91
C GLY A 184 -12.55 10.59 -33.89
N LYS A 185 -11.32 11.08 -33.79
CA LYS A 185 -10.24 10.56 -32.93
C LYS A 185 -9.48 11.71 -32.27
N TRP A 186 -8.97 11.50 -31.06
CA TRP A 186 -8.13 12.49 -30.36
C TRP A 186 -6.89 12.91 -31.18
N ALA A 187 -6.43 12.03 -32.07
CA ALA A 187 -5.40 12.32 -33.08
C ALA A 187 -5.66 13.62 -33.86
N GLY A 188 -6.91 13.88 -34.25
CA GLY A 188 -7.31 15.02 -35.09
C GLY A 188 -7.75 16.28 -34.34
N VAL A 189 -7.72 16.28 -33.01
CA VAL A 189 -8.11 17.43 -32.19
C VAL A 189 -7.00 18.49 -32.23
N ASN A 190 -7.38 19.71 -32.58
CA ASN A 190 -6.50 20.88 -32.71
C ASN A 190 -6.89 22.01 -31.73
N GLY A 191 -8.05 21.91 -31.09
CA GLY A 191 -8.48 22.86 -30.06
C GLY A 191 -9.47 22.27 -29.08
N LEU A 192 -9.45 22.82 -27.86
CA LEU A 192 -10.41 22.50 -26.80
C LEU A 192 -11.08 23.80 -26.36
N SER A 193 -12.40 23.77 -26.27
CA SER A 193 -13.19 24.88 -25.71
C SER A 193 -14.34 24.35 -24.87
N PHE A 194 -14.91 25.20 -24.02
CA PHE A 194 -16.04 24.83 -23.17
C PHE A 194 -17.21 25.75 -23.49
N VAL A 195 -18.29 25.17 -24.03
CA VAL A 195 -19.45 25.91 -24.52
C VAL A 195 -20.73 25.24 -24.05
N ASN A 196 -21.59 26.01 -23.38
CA ASN A 196 -22.89 25.56 -22.87
C ASN A 196 -22.80 24.30 -21.99
N GLY A 197 -21.81 24.25 -21.08
CA GLY A 197 -21.63 23.13 -20.16
C GLY A 197 -20.99 21.88 -20.78
N MET A 198 -20.55 21.94 -22.04
CA MET A 198 -19.97 20.82 -22.76
C MET A 198 -18.57 21.14 -23.29
N LEU A 199 -17.69 20.14 -23.24
CA LEU A 199 -16.42 20.17 -23.95
C LEU A 199 -16.68 20.17 -25.46
N ARG A 200 -16.03 21.08 -26.19
CA ARG A 200 -16.06 21.20 -27.64
C ARG A 200 -14.66 21.04 -28.20
N LEU A 201 -14.56 20.27 -29.26
CA LEU A 201 -13.32 19.90 -29.92
C LEU A 201 -13.30 20.60 -31.28
N GLY A 202 -12.20 21.29 -31.56
CA GLY A 202 -11.90 21.92 -32.85
C GLY A 202 -10.75 21.22 -33.55
#